data_AF-A0AAW7D4P2-F1
#
_entry.id   AF-A0AAW7D4P2-F1
#
_cell.length_a   1.000
_cell.length_b   1.000
_cell.length_c   1.000
_cell.angle_alpha   90.00
_cell.angle_beta   90.00
_cell.angle_gamma   90.00
#
_symmetry.space_group_name_H-M   'P 1'
#
loop_
_entity.id
_entity.type
_entity.pdbx_description
1 polymer ?
#
loop_
_entity_poly.entity_id
_entity_poly.type
_entity_poly.pdbx_seq_one_letter_code
_entity_poly.pdbx_strand_id
1 'polypeptide(L)'
;MDIKTLIHHNLDELLYLADKKGVLNTDMVVKIGAFVGAAVLRGRYADKKEVTEVEINGVFGIVGDFCKQSFGRSYTKVHFKKMTTMALELIQEPTFDTDVEVFIQDLQA
;
A
#
# COMPACT_ATOMS: atom_id res chain seq x y z
N MET A 1 11.17 10.68 10.39
CA MET A 1 9.86 10.01 10.44
C MET A 1 10.11 8.51 10.48
N ASP A 2 9.44 7.77 11.36
CA ASP A 2 9.58 6.30 11.38
C ASP A 2 8.76 5.65 10.25
N ILE A 3 8.98 4.35 9.99
CA ILE A 3 8.33 3.63 8.89
C ILE A 3 6.81 3.54 9.06
N LYS A 4 6.31 3.44 10.29
CA LYS A 4 4.87 3.34 10.55
C LYS A 4 4.19 4.66 10.19
N THR A 5 4.78 5.77 10.61
CA THR A 5 4.32 7.12 10.32
C THR A 5 4.38 7.41 8.82
N LEU A 6 5.44 6.97 8.12
CA LEU A 6 5.53 7.06 6.67
C LEU A 6 4.41 6.28 5.97
N ILE A 7 4.18 5.02 6.37
CA ILE A 7 3.12 4.19 5.80
C ILE A 7 1.75 4.84 6.03
N HIS A 8 1.47 5.26 7.27
CA HIS A 8 0.19 5.89 7.61
C HIS A 8 -0.02 7.17 6.80
N HIS A 9 0.99 8.03 6.70
CA HIS A 9 0.92 9.27 5.92
C HIS A 9 0.58 9.00 4.45
N ASN A 10 1.29 8.07 3.82
CA ASN A 10 1.05 7.72 2.41
C ASN A 10 -0.34 7.09 2.20
N LEU A 11 -0.80 6.24 3.14
CA LEU A 11 -2.14 5.66 3.06
C LEU A 11 -3.22 6.73 3.23
N ASP A 12 -3.11 7.59 4.25
CA ASP A 12 -4.05 8.70 4.48
C ASP A 12 -4.15 9.60 3.26
N GLU A 13 -3.01 10.02 2.67
CA GLU A 13 -2.99 10.90 1.50
C GLU A 13 -3.67 10.27 0.29
N LEU A 14 -3.33 9.02 -0.04
CA LEU A 14 -3.89 8.34 -1.21
C LEU A 14 -5.38 8.01 -1.03
N LEU A 15 -5.80 7.64 0.18
CA LEU A 15 -7.21 7.41 0.47
C LEU A 15 -8.01 8.71 0.42
N TYR A 16 -7.44 9.82 0.90
CA TYR A 16 -8.05 11.14 0.78
C TYR A 16 -8.23 11.54 -0.68
N LEU A 17 -7.23 11.33 -1.54
CA LEU A 17 -7.33 11.60 -2.97
C LEU A 17 -8.42 10.73 -3.63
N ALA A 18 -8.44 9.43 -3.32
CA ALA A 18 -9.47 8.52 -3.83
C ALA A 18 -10.89 8.89 -3.36
N ASP A 19 -11.05 9.35 -2.12
CA ASP A 19 -12.32 9.85 -1.58
C ASP A 19 -12.77 11.10 -2.31
N LYS A 20 -11.86 12.07 -2.48
CA LYS A 20 -12.12 13.32 -3.19
C LYS A 20 -12.53 13.08 -4.64
N LYS A 21 -11.95 12.08 -5.31
CA LYS A 21 -12.30 11.65 -6.67
C LYS A 21 -13.60 10.82 -6.74
N GLY A 22 -14.15 10.38 -5.60
CA GLY A 22 -15.37 9.58 -5.52
C GLY A 22 -15.20 8.12 -5.96
N VAL A 23 -13.96 7.61 -5.98
CA VAL A 23 -13.63 6.23 -6.38
C VAL A 23 -13.26 5.35 -5.19
N LEU A 24 -13.36 5.87 -3.97
CA LEU A 24 -13.01 5.16 -2.75
C LEU A 24 -14.00 4.02 -2.49
N ASN A 25 -13.51 2.79 -2.62
CA ASN A 25 -14.20 1.56 -2.28
C ASN A 25 -13.18 0.52 -1.80
N THR A 26 -13.64 -0.64 -1.33
CA THR A 26 -12.76 -1.66 -0.75
C THR A 26 -11.69 -2.17 -1.72
N ASP A 27 -11.97 -2.25 -3.03
CA ASP A 27 -10.97 -2.63 -4.02
C ASP A 27 -9.90 -1.54 -4.19
N MET A 28 -10.29 -0.26 -4.15
CA MET A 28 -9.34 0.86 -4.17
C MET A 28 -8.47 0.87 -2.90
N VAL A 29 -9.03 0.56 -1.74
CA VAL A 29 -8.27 0.43 -0.48
C VAL A 29 -7.23 -0.67 -0.58
N VAL A 30 -7.62 -1.83 -1.12
CA VAL A 30 -6.70 -2.96 -1.37
C VAL A 30 -5.59 -2.53 -2.32
N LYS A 31 -5.92 -1.81 -3.40
CA LYS A 31 -4.95 -1.33 -4.39
C LYS A 31 -3.98 -0.33 -3.77
N ILE A 32 -4.48 0.70 -3.08
CA ILE A 32 -3.66 1.69 -2.36
C ILE A 32 -2.73 1.00 -1.36
N GLY A 33 -3.26 0.10 -0.54
CA GLY A 33 -2.47 -0.66 0.42
C GLY A 33 -1.36 -1.47 -0.25
N ALA A 34 -1.64 -2.08 -1.39
CA ALA A 34 -0.66 -2.84 -2.15
C ALA A 34 0.47 -1.96 -2.71
N PHE A 35 0.13 -0.83 -3.34
CA PHE A 35 1.11 0.12 -3.86
C PHE A 35 2.00 0.70 -2.75
N VAL A 36 1.43 1.10 -1.62
CA VAL A 36 2.20 1.61 -0.47
C VAL A 36 3.10 0.53 0.12
N GLY A 37 2.56 -0.68 0.34
CA GLY A 37 3.34 -1.81 0.85
C GLY A 37 4.52 -2.14 -0.07
N ALA A 38 4.27 -2.23 -1.37
CA ALA A 38 5.30 -2.51 -2.38
C ALA A 38 6.37 -1.40 -2.43
N ALA A 39 5.98 -0.13 -2.44
CA ALA A 39 6.91 1.00 -2.49
C ALA A 39 7.83 1.04 -1.26
N VAL A 40 7.29 0.79 -0.07
CA VAL A 40 8.07 0.74 1.17
C VAL A 40 9.06 -0.41 1.16
N LEU A 41 8.66 -1.60 0.68
CA LEU A 41 9.56 -2.76 0.59
C LEU A 41 10.66 -2.56 -0.47
N ARG A 42 10.35 -1.95 -1.62
CA ARG A 42 11.37 -1.59 -2.62
C ARG A 42 12.34 -0.55 -2.09
N GLY A 43 11.86 0.47 -1.37
CA GLY A 43 12.73 1.44 -0.70
C GLY A 43 13.67 0.77 0.30
N ARG A 44 13.14 -0.15 1.12
CA ARG A 44 13.96 -0.96 2.03
C ARG A 44 15.01 -1.80 1.31
N TYR A 45 14.65 -2.46 0.21
CA TYR A 45 15.60 -3.22 -0.59
C TYR A 45 16.66 -2.33 -1.25
N ALA A 46 16.29 -1.14 -1.72
CA ALA A 46 17.23 -0.19 -2.30
C ALA A 46 18.32 0.21 -1.29
N ASP A 47 17.93 0.43 -0.03
CA ASP A 47 18.81 0.81 1.07
C ASP A 47 19.68 -0.35 1.57
N LYS A 48 19.08 -1.50 1.85
CA LYS A 48 19.74 -2.63 2.55
C LYS A 48 20.22 -3.75 1.65
N LYS A 49 19.78 -3.78 0.38
CA LYS A 49 19.98 -4.90 -0.57
C LYS A 49 19.38 -6.23 -0.13
N GLU A 50 18.57 -6.22 0.93
CA GLU A 50 17.82 -7.35 1.43
C GLU A 50 16.52 -6.87 2.08
N VAL A 51 15.50 -7.73 2.11
CA VAL A 51 14.27 -7.54 2.88
C VAL A 51 13.91 -8.88 3.50
N THR A 52 13.86 -8.92 4.82
CA THR A 52 13.55 -10.15 5.56
C THR A 52 12.05 -10.41 5.64
N GLU A 53 11.65 -11.66 5.85
CA GLU A 53 10.24 -12.01 6.05
C GLU A 53 9.61 -11.25 7.24
N VAL A 54 10.39 -10.99 8.30
CA VAL A 54 9.95 -10.18 9.45
C VAL A 54 9.63 -8.75 9.03
N GLU A 55 10.45 -8.15 8.17
CA GLU A 55 10.20 -6.80 7.64
C GLU A 55 8.99 -6.78 6.71
N ILE A 56 8.83 -7.79 5.84
CA ILE A 56 7.66 -7.94 4.97
C ILE A 56 6.38 -8.01 5.81
N ASN A 57 6.35 -8.92 6.79
CA ASN A 57 5.22 -9.10 7.69
C ASN A 57 4.94 -7.84 8.54
N GLY A 58 5.99 -7.13 8.95
CA GLY A 58 5.86 -5.85 9.66
C GLY A 58 5.20 -4.78 8.81
N VAL A 59 5.64 -4.60 7.57
CA VAL A 59 5.04 -3.62 6.63
C VAL A 59 3.59 -3.97 6.35
N PHE A 60 3.30 -5.23 5.99
CA PHE A 60 1.92 -5.65 5.71
C PHE A 60 1.03 -5.57 6.93
N GLY A 61 1.54 -5.88 8.13
CA GLY A 61 0.80 -5.71 9.38
C GLY A 61 0.37 -4.26 9.59
N ILE A 62 1.29 -3.30 9.41
CA ILE A 62 0.99 -1.87 9.55
C ILE A 62 -0.07 -1.43 8.53
N VAL A 63 0.10 -1.78 7.25
CA VAL A 63 -0.87 -1.41 6.19
C VAL A 63 -2.23 -2.05 6.47
N GLY A 64 -2.25 -3.33 6.83
CA GLY A 64 -3.48 -4.08 7.10
C GLY A 64 -4.25 -3.53 8.30
N ASP A 65 -3.55 -3.21 9.38
CA ASP A 65 -4.13 -2.60 10.59
C ASP A 65 -4.74 -1.24 10.27
N PHE A 66 -4.02 -0.42 9.50
CA PHE A 66 -4.52 0.87 9.04
C PHE A 66 -5.80 0.69 8.20
N CYS A 67 -5.78 -0.15 7.17
CA CYS A 67 -6.96 -0.42 6.34
C CYS A 67 -8.14 -0.95 7.17
N LYS A 68 -7.86 -1.78 8.17
CA LYS A 68 -8.89 -2.32 9.08
C LYS A 68 -9.49 -1.25 9.98
N GLN A 69 -8.68 -0.31 10.46
CA GLN A 69 -9.15 0.83 11.26
C GLN A 69 -10.02 1.77 10.42
N SER A 70 -9.63 2.07 9.19
CA SER A 70 -10.35 3.01 8.32
C SER A 70 -11.64 2.41 7.73
N PHE A 71 -11.68 1.12 7.39
CA PHE A 71 -12.81 0.49 6.69
C PHE A 71 -13.59 -0.53 7.52
N GLY A 72 -13.20 -0.74 8.78
CA GLY A 72 -13.95 -1.52 9.76
C GLY A 72 -14.34 -2.91 9.25
N ARG A 73 -15.64 -3.22 9.28
CA ARG A 73 -16.17 -4.54 8.88
C ARG A 73 -16.03 -4.84 7.38
N SER A 74 -15.95 -3.80 6.54
CA SER A 74 -15.81 -3.94 5.09
C SER A 74 -14.44 -4.48 4.68
N TYR A 75 -13.39 -4.16 5.44
CA TYR A 75 -12.06 -4.74 5.24
C TYR A 75 -11.93 -6.07 6.00
N THR A 76 -11.71 -7.15 5.26
CA THR A 76 -11.73 -8.54 5.77
C THR A 76 -10.40 -9.22 5.51
N LYS A 77 -10.23 -10.43 6.04
CA LYS A 77 -9.05 -11.25 5.75
C LYS A 77 -8.85 -11.52 4.26
N VAL A 78 -9.93 -11.58 3.48
CA VAL A 78 -9.86 -11.75 2.02
C VAL A 78 -9.23 -10.53 1.37
N HIS A 79 -9.65 -9.32 1.77
CA HIS A 79 -9.07 -8.06 1.29
C HIS A 79 -7.59 -7.94 1.68
N PHE A 80 -7.26 -8.28 2.93
CA PHE A 80 -5.88 -8.31 3.39
C PHE A 80 -5.01 -9.25 2.55
N LYS A 81 -5.46 -10.49 2.31
CA LYS A 81 -4.73 -11.44 1.48
C LYS A 81 -4.56 -10.93 0.04
N LYS A 82 -5.61 -10.37 -0.55
CA LYS A 82 -5.56 -9.79 -1.91
C LYS A 82 -4.53 -8.65 -1.98
N MET A 83 -4.52 -7.78 -0.97
CA MET A 83 -3.55 -6.68 -0.85
C MET A 83 -2.12 -7.20 -0.75
N THR A 84 -1.83 -8.17 0.13
CA THR A 84 -0.47 -8.70 0.28
C THR A 84 0.02 -9.40 -0.99
N THR A 85 -0.85 -10.17 -1.66
CA THR A 85 -0.53 -10.84 -2.92
C THR A 85 -0.20 -9.82 -4.00
N MET A 86 -1.07 -8.83 -4.20
CA MET A 86 -0.86 -7.76 -5.18
C MET A 86 0.42 -6.98 -4.90
N ALA A 87 0.72 -6.67 -3.63
CA ALA A 87 1.97 -5.99 -3.28
C ALA A 87 3.21 -6.80 -3.68
N LEU A 88 3.20 -8.11 -3.40
CA LEU A 88 4.31 -9.01 -3.74
C LEU A 88 4.48 -9.20 -5.25
N GLU A 89 3.40 -9.10 -6.03
CA GLU A 89 3.47 -9.08 -7.49
C GLU A 89 4.08 -7.75 -7.97
N LEU A 90 3.55 -6.62 -7.49
CA LEU A 90 4.02 -5.28 -7.84
C LEU A 90 5.51 -5.06 -7.56
N ILE A 91 6.06 -5.59 -6.45
CA ILE A 91 7.50 -5.41 -6.17
C ILE A 91 8.39 -6.10 -7.20
N GLN A 92 7.89 -7.11 -7.93
CA GLN A 92 8.65 -7.84 -8.95
C GLN A 92 8.57 -7.14 -10.32
N GLU A 93 7.62 -6.22 -10.50
CA GLU A 93 7.42 -5.53 -11.77
C GLU A 93 8.56 -4.55 -12.06
N PRO A 94 9.25 -4.66 -13.22
CA PRO A 94 10.28 -3.71 -13.61
C PRO A 94 9.74 -2.28 -13.79
N THR A 95 8.46 -2.14 -14.13
CA THR A 95 7.78 -0.87 -14.39
C THR A 95 7.20 -0.22 -13.14
N PHE A 96 7.35 -0.84 -11.97
CA PHE A 96 6.66 -0.42 -10.74
C PHE A 96 6.80 1.07 -10.43
N ASP A 97 7.99 1.66 -10.61
CA ASP A 97 8.21 3.08 -10.31
C ASP A 97 7.32 3.97 -11.19
N THR A 98 7.23 3.65 -12.49
CA THR A 98 6.30 4.29 -13.42
C THR A 98 4.84 3.99 -13.06
N ASP A 99 4.52 2.76 -12.66
CA ASP A 99 3.16 2.36 -12.32
C ASP A 99 2.64 3.09 -11.06
N VAL A 100 3.52 3.35 -10.09
CA VAL A 100 3.23 4.17 -8.90
C VAL A 100 2.94 5.61 -9.33
N GLU A 101 3.79 6.21 -10.17
CA GLU A 101 3.59 7.58 -10.64
C GLU A 101 2.26 7.73 -11.38
N VAL A 102 1.95 6.80 -12.29
CA VAL A 102 0.68 6.77 -13.04
C VAL A 102 -0.49 6.60 -12.09
N PHE A 103 -0.38 5.73 -11.09
CA PHE A 103 -1.44 5.52 -10.11
C PHE A 103 -1.73 6.79 -9.27
N ILE A 104 -0.68 7.48 -8.81
CA ILE A 104 -0.82 8.72 -8.05
C ILE A 104 -1.41 9.83 -8.93
N GLN A 105 -0.93 9.97 -10.17
CA GLN A 105 -1.44 10.96 -11.12
C GLN A 105 -2.92 10.74 -11.42
N ASP A 106 -3.35 9.49 -11.61
CA ASP A 106 -4.76 9.16 -11.79
C ASP A 106 -5.58 9.62 -10.58
N LEU A 107 -5.13 9.41 -9.34
CA LEU A 107 -5.87 9.86 -8.16
C LEU A 107 -5.94 11.39 -7.99
N GLN A 108 -5.01 12.13 -8.59
CA GLN A 108 -4.97 13.60 -8.51
C GLN A 108 -5.82 14.30 -9.60
N ALA A 109 -6.06 13.62 -10.72
CA ALA A 109 -6.82 14.11 -11.87
C ALA A 109 -8.34 14.05 -11.64
#